data_AF-A0A835WAJ6-F1
#
_entry.id   AF-A0A835WAJ6-F1
#
_cell.length_a   1.000
_cell.length_b   1.000
_cell.length_c   1.000
_cell.angle_alpha   90.00
_cell.angle_beta   90.00
_cell.angle_gamma   90.00
#
_symmetry.space_group_name_H-M   'P 1'
#
loop_
_entity.id
_entity.type
_entity.pdbx_description
1 polymer ?
#
loop_
_entity_poly.entity_id
_entity_poly.type
_entity_poly.pdbx_seq_one_letter_code
_entity_poly.pdbx_strand_id
1 'polypeptide(L)'
;MAKLRLAAVLALTLVVHIVMANHVGLYFPGWFQTTKPSAAFYIRPDTIDLTGVTHVYYAFAWINEGPDFSLRDEFGNLEVVMGLRRRYPGLRALISIGGGGFDPSIWSAAAGSAAARAKFVAGVAEWVARVDADGVDLDWEFPGKSDRANLVLLATELRAALDSLGPRDAGGGAAGPQRRLLTAAVPVYAGDMNGLDLAGLAAQLDYFNIMSYELADPCYGDGVTGLHTGWTQVAAGLAAYGSVPPGKLVLGLGFYGHGFTLVDAQQWRYPAPVLVTDSACHHQDTPSYKQLLAELASQGGSVFVEEAEKAAYYVRGRRWVGFDTPETLWMKQQAAAQRGMAGVMIWDVTLDSADQQLLRAVTAGGPPPPRPCGSGWGGNGTCVGVSAGQCCGEMGYCGLGDAACGAGCRGGPCAGVGQSPPPPPRGPLCGGGKINSGQCANSKECCSQYGYCAIGIACFFGICGTTIDHCGNGCQGGACLTMPPPPPGDSGVMCGDGHINNGRCMFSKECCSQYGYCGTTDEHCGEGCKGGACKQAAGR
;
A
#
# COMPACT_ATOMS: atom_id res chain seq x y z
N MET A 1 24.79 -6.80 53.58
CA MET A 1 23.50 -6.30 53.08
C MET A 1 23.73 -5.57 51.75
N ALA A 2 22.66 -5.26 50.99
CA ALA A 2 22.69 -4.53 49.72
C ALA A 2 23.37 -5.23 48.52
N LYS A 3 22.76 -6.32 48.03
CA LYS A 3 22.76 -6.63 46.58
C LYS A 3 21.41 -6.22 46.00
N LEU A 4 21.26 -4.95 45.62
CA LEU A 4 20.12 -4.42 44.86
C LEU A 4 20.54 -3.09 44.20
N ARG A 5 19.94 -2.75 43.04
CA ARG A 5 20.20 -1.56 42.19
C ARG A 5 21.37 -1.69 41.18
N LEU A 6 21.11 -2.35 40.05
CA LEU A 6 21.11 -1.73 38.71
C LEU A 6 20.69 -2.77 37.65
N ALA A 7 19.39 -2.86 37.38
CA ALA A 7 18.81 -3.69 36.32
C ALA A 7 17.52 -3.02 35.81
N ALA A 8 17.65 -1.77 35.37
CA ALA A 8 16.51 -0.92 35.01
C ALA A 8 16.83 0.11 33.92
N VAL A 9 17.50 -0.34 32.84
CA VAL A 9 17.35 0.22 31.48
C VAL A 9 17.58 -0.95 30.51
N LEU A 10 16.51 -1.65 30.11
CA LEU A 10 16.57 -2.55 28.96
C LEU A 10 15.85 -1.89 27.79
N ALA A 11 16.55 -1.82 26.67
CA ALA A 11 16.20 -1.20 25.41
C ALA A 11 14.69 -1.06 25.09
N LEU A 12 14.23 0.19 24.95
CA LEU A 12 13.09 0.50 24.10
C LEU A 12 13.56 0.51 22.63
N THR A 13 13.94 -0.66 22.10
CA THR A 13 14.11 -0.82 20.66
C THR A 13 12.75 -0.63 20.00
N LEU A 14 12.59 0.46 19.25
CA LEU A 14 11.46 0.68 18.37
C LEU A 14 11.54 -0.33 17.22
N VAL A 15 11.09 -1.55 17.46
CA VAL A 15 10.88 -2.53 16.40
C VAL A 15 9.69 -2.04 15.59
N VAL A 16 9.99 -1.34 14.49
CA VAL A 16 9.05 -1.10 13.40
C VAL A 16 8.73 -2.47 12.81
N HIS A 17 7.80 -3.17 13.43
CA HIS A 17 7.18 -4.34 12.83
C HIS A 17 6.51 -3.85 11.56
N ILE A 18 6.98 -4.34 10.42
CA ILE A 18 6.20 -4.29 9.19
C ILE A 18 5.03 -5.22 9.44
N VAL A 19 3.91 -4.65 9.89
CA VAL A 19 2.67 -5.38 10.13
C VAL A 19 2.08 -5.71 8.76
N MET A 20 2.50 -6.84 8.21
CA MET A 20 1.82 -7.49 7.09
C MET A 20 0.34 -7.61 7.46
N ALA A 21 -0.55 -7.16 6.57
CA ALA A 21 -1.98 -7.32 6.78
C ALA A 21 -2.30 -8.82 6.84
N ASN A 22 -2.80 -9.31 7.98
CA ASN A 22 -3.22 -10.71 8.12
C ASN A 22 -4.42 -11.03 7.21
N HIS A 23 -5.15 -10.00 6.79
CA HIS A 23 -6.27 -10.06 5.86
C HIS A 23 -6.02 -9.22 4.61
N VAL A 24 -6.06 -9.85 3.43
CA VAL A 24 -6.15 -9.18 2.13
C VAL A 24 -7.28 -9.84 1.36
N GLY A 25 -8.42 -9.15 1.28
CA GLY A 25 -9.60 -9.57 0.55
C GLY A 25 -9.70 -8.92 -0.83
N LEU A 26 -10.17 -9.66 -1.83
CA LEU A 26 -10.30 -9.16 -3.21
C LEU A 26 -11.67 -9.55 -3.80
N TYR A 27 -12.49 -8.56 -4.16
CA TYR A 27 -13.76 -8.80 -4.84
C TYR A 27 -13.56 -9.14 -6.32
N PHE A 28 -14.26 -10.18 -6.77
CA PHE A 28 -14.40 -10.60 -8.16
C PHE A 28 -15.86 -10.38 -8.59
N PRO A 29 -16.17 -9.32 -9.33
CA PRO A 29 -17.54 -9.03 -9.72
C PRO A 29 -18.00 -9.97 -10.85
N GLY A 30 -19.15 -10.63 -10.73
CA GLY A 30 -19.60 -11.69 -11.64
C GLY A 30 -19.62 -11.31 -13.12
N TRP A 31 -19.80 -10.02 -13.44
CA TRP A 31 -19.71 -9.49 -14.80
C TRP A 31 -18.28 -9.44 -15.40
N PHE A 32 -17.24 -9.88 -14.66
CA PHE A 32 -15.84 -9.85 -15.10
C PHE A 32 -15.56 -10.62 -16.39
N GLN A 33 -16.47 -11.51 -16.82
CA GLN A 33 -16.35 -12.30 -18.06
C GLN A 33 -17.53 -12.17 -19.04
N THR A 34 -18.60 -11.46 -18.68
CA THR A 34 -19.77 -11.28 -19.56
C THR A 34 -19.60 -10.15 -20.57
N THR A 35 -18.55 -9.34 -20.41
CA THR A 35 -18.16 -8.29 -21.34
C THR A 35 -17.15 -8.82 -22.37
N LYS A 36 -17.05 -8.18 -23.56
CA LYS A 36 -16.05 -8.58 -24.59
C LYS A 36 -14.63 -8.43 -24.03
N PRO A 37 -13.62 -9.18 -24.52
CA PRO A 37 -12.22 -9.01 -24.10
C PRO A 37 -11.64 -7.60 -24.27
N SER A 38 -12.28 -6.74 -25.07
CA SER A 38 -11.96 -5.32 -25.26
C SER A 38 -12.66 -4.36 -24.29
N ALA A 39 -13.48 -4.85 -23.36
CA ALA A 39 -14.31 -4.03 -22.49
C ALA A 39 -13.62 -3.71 -21.16
N ALA A 40 -14.03 -2.60 -20.54
CA ALA A 40 -13.39 -2.07 -19.35
C ALA A 40 -13.37 -3.03 -18.15
N PHE A 41 -14.34 -3.93 -17.99
CA PHE A 41 -14.42 -4.83 -16.84
C PHE A 41 -13.98 -6.27 -17.12
N TYR A 42 -13.52 -6.57 -18.36
CA TYR A 42 -13.10 -7.93 -18.68
C TYR A 42 -11.77 -8.28 -18.02
N ILE A 43 -11.74 -9.40 -17.28
CA ILE A 43 -10.49 -10.05 -16.88
C ILE A 43 -10.56 -11.57 -17.12
N ARG A 44 -9.37 -12.17 -17.11
CA ARG A 44 -9.19 -13.61 -16.94
C ARG A 44 -8.77 -13.89 -15.50
N PRO A 45 -9.59 -14.56 -14.67
CA PRO A 45 -9.22 -14.85 -13.28
C PRO A 45 -7.92 -15.64 -13.14
N ASP A 46 -7.57 -16.46 -14.13
CA ASP A 46 -6.33 -17.25 -14.16
C ASP A 46 -5.07 -16.43 -14.49
N THR A 47 -5.21 -15.17 -14.93
CA THR A 47 -4.09 -14.24 -15.12
C THR A 47 -3.84 -13.31 -13.92
N ILE A 48 -4.71 -13.34 -12.90
CA ILE A 48 -4.52 -12.58 -11.67
C ILE A 48 -3.53 -13.30 -10.75
N ASP A 49 -2.53 -12.58 -10.26
CA ASP A 49 -1.61 -13.06 -9.24
C ASP A 49 -2.23 -12.84 -7.86
N LEU A 50 -2.63 -13.93 -7.22
CA LEU A 50 -3.23 -13.92 -5.88
C LEU A 50 -2.19 -14.18 -4.79
N THR A 51 -0.90 -14.09 -5.10
CA THR A 51 0.17 -14.16 -4.10
C THR A 51 0.02 -13.03 -3.09
N GLY A 52 -0.19 -13.38 -1.82
CA GLY A 52 -0.47 -12.44 -0.73
C GLY A 52 -1.95 -12.07 -0.56
N VAL A 53 -2.85 -12.50 -1.46
CA VAL A 53 -4.30 -12.43 -1.23
C VAL A 53 -4.72 -13.60 -0.36
N THR A 54 -5.45 -13.34 0.73
CA THR A 54 -5.92 -14.39 1.66
C THR A 54 -7.38 -14.75 1.45
N HIS A 55 -8.20 -13.82 0.94
CA HIS A 55 -9.63 -14.03 0.70
C HIS A 55 -10.05 -13.50 -0.68
N VAL A 56 -10.93 -14.23 -1.36
CA VAL A 56 -11.67 -13.72 -2.53
C VAL A 56 -13.17 -13.78 -2.29
N TYR A 57 -13.88 -12.81 -2.85
CA TYR A 57 -15.33 -12.66 -2.73
C TYR A 57 -15.97 -12.72 -4.13
N TYR A 58 -16.95 -13.59 -4.33
CA TYR A 58 -17.74 -13.61 -5.57
C TYR A 58 -18.92 -12.63 -5.46
N ALA A 59 -18.85 -11.50 -6.18
CA ALA A 59 -19.85 -10.43 -6.17
C ALA A 59 -20.70 -10.40 -7.45
N PHE A 60 -21.86 -11.02 -7.54
CA PHE A 60 -22.70 -11.46 -6.44
C PHE A 60 -23.53 -12.67 -6.83
N ALA A 61 -23.95 -13.42 -5.81
CA ALA A 61 -25.23 -14.11 -5.88
C ALA A 61 -26.35 -13.12 -5.51
N TRP A 62 -27.51 -13.20 -6.17
CA TRP A 62 -28.64 -12.32 -5.93
C TRP A 62 -29.83 -13.10 -5.35
N ILE A 63 -30.63 -12.44 -4.51
CA ILE A 63 -31.84 -13.05 -3.94
C ILE A 63 -32.97 -12.93 -4.97
N ASN A 64 -33.68 -14.02 -5.22
CA ASN A 64 -34.90 -14.00 -6.02
C ASN A 64 -36.06 -13.43 -5.20
N GLU A 65 -36.80 -12.50 -5.81
CA GLU A 65 -38.11 -12.11 -5.27
C GLU A 65 -39.05 -13.32 -5.34
N GLY A 66 -39.70 -13.65 -4.22
CA GLY A 66 -40.60 -14.79 -4.14
C GLY A 66 -40.66 -15.37 -2.73
N PRO A 67 -41.57 -16.33 -2.48
CA PRO A 67 -41.81 -16.88 -1.15
C PRO A 67 -40.66 -17.70 -0.58
N ASP A 68 -39.66 -18.04 -1.39
CA ASP A 68 -38.55 -18.93 -1.04
C ASP A 68 -37.19 -18.24 -0.95
N PHE A 69 -37.07 -16.97 -1.40
CA PHE A 69 -35.83 -16.18 -1.34
C PHE A 69 -34.59 -16.93 -1.85
N SER A 70 -34.74 -17.76 -2.87
CA SER A 70 -33.66 -18.58 -3.42
C SER A 70 -32.59 -17.70 -4.06
N LEU A 71 -31.32 -18.13 -4.00
CA LEU A 71 -30.23 -17.42 -4.66
C LEU A 71 -30.17 -17.74 -6.17
N ARG A 72 -29.77 -16.75 -6.96
CA ARG A 72 -29.35 -16.89 -8.37
C ARG A 72 -27.92 -16.37 -8.56
N ASP A 73 -27.23 -16.90 -9.57
CA ASP A 73 -25.99 -16.34 -10.11
C ASP A 73 -26.32 -15.89 -11.54
N GLU A 74 -26.39 -14.59 -11.75
CA GLU A 74 -26.80 -14.00 -13.03
C GLU A 74 -25.71 -14.09 -14.10
N PHE A 75 -24.46 -14.24 -13.68
CA PHE A 75 -23.29 -14.20 -14.57
C PHE A 75 -22.63 -15.57 -14.77
N GLY A 76 -22.97 -16.56 -13.94
CA GLY A 76 -22.49 -17.95 -14.06
C GLY A 76 -21.02 -18.16 -13.68
N ASN A 77 -20.42 -17.21 -12.97
CA ASN A 77 -18.98 -17.17 -12.69
C ASN A 77 -18.62 -17.61 -11.26
N LEU A 78 -19.59 -18.02 -10.44
CA LEU A 78 -19.34 -18.45 -9.06
C LEU A 78 -18.31 -19.59 -8.98
N GLU A 79 -18.49 -20.66 -9.76
CA GLU A 79 -17.58 -21.82 -9.73
C GLU A 79 -16.18 -21.49 -10.26
N VAL A 80 -16.04 -20.46 -11.10
CA VAL A 80 -14.74 -19.97 -11.59
C VAL A 80 -13.95 -19.37 -10.42
N VAL A 81 -14.58 -18.49 -9.62
CA VAL A 81 -13.94 -17.85 -8.45
C VAL A 81 -13.71 -18.85 -7.32
N MET A 82 -14.70 -19.70 -7.01
CA MET A 82 -14.53 -20.82 -6.06
C MET A 82 -13.45 -21.80 -6.51
N GLY A 83 -13.15 -21.86 -7.82
CA GLY A 83 -12.11 -22.67 -8.40
C GLY A 83 -10.68 -22.16 -8.16
N LEU A 84 -10.47 -20.86 -7.86
CA LEU A 84 -9.15 -20.24 -7.74
C LEU A 84 -8.28 -20.88 -6.64
N ARG A 85 -8.90 -21.39 -5.56
CA ARG A 85 -8.22 -22.13 -4.48
C ARG A 85 -7.45 -23.37 -4.97
N ARG A 86 -7.76 -23.93 -6.14
CA ARG A 86 -6.99 -25.03 -6.76
C ARG A 86 -5.56 -24.62 -7.13
N ARG A 87 -5.32 -23.33 -7.39
CA ARG A 87 -3.98 -22.75 -7.65
C ARG A 87 -3.37 -22.13 -6.39
N TYR A 88 -4.20 -21.70 -5.45
CA TYR A 88 -3.77 -21.04 -4.21
C TYR A 88 -4.38 -21.77 -2.98
N PRO A 89 -3.77 -22.87 -2.48
CA PRO A 89 -4.40 -23.76 -1.49
C PRO A 89 -4.71 -23.15 -0.11
N GLY A 90 -4.16 -21.97 0.21
CA GLY A 90 -4.48 -21.22 1.43
C GLY A 90 -5.58 -20.16 1.26
N LEU A 91 -6.10 -19.98 0.05
CA LEU A 91 -7.08 -18.95 -0.29
C LEU A 91 -8.49 -19.35 0.16
N ARG A 92 -9.14 -18.47 0.93
CA ARG A 92 -10.57 -18.61 1.23
C ARG A 92 -11.42 -17.94 0.15
N ALA A 93 -12.46 -18.61 -0.33
CA ALA A 93 -13.41 -18.03 -1.28
C ALA A 93 -14.82 -17.99 -0.70
N LEU A 94 -15.41 -16.80 -0.61
CA LEU A 94 -16.74 -16.54 -0.05
C LEU A 94 -17.72 -16.12 -1.15
N ILE A 95 -19.00 -16.41 -0.94
CA ILE A 95 -20.10 -15.94 -1.78
C ILE A 95 -20.57 -14.60 -1.22
N SER A 96 -20.48 -13.51 -1.97
CA SER A 96 -21.13 -12.24 -1.59
C SER A 96 -22.54 -12.22 -2.15
N ILE A 97 -23.50 -11.81 -1.33
CA ILE A 97 -24.91 -11.70 -1.69
C ILE A 97 -25.31 -10.23 -1.69
N GLY A 98 -25.99 -9.76 -2.74
CA GLY A 98 -26.54 -8.40 -2.82
C GLY A 98 -25.70 -7.40 -3.63
N GLY A 99 -25.20 -6.36 -2.96
CA GLY A 99 -24.47 -5.21 -3.54
C GLY A 99 -25.38 -4.07 -4.01
N GLY A 100 -24.84 -2.87 -4.22
CA GLY A 100 -25.58 -1.62 -4.46
C GLY A 100 -26.41 -1.56 -5.75
N GLY A 101 -26.25 -2.53 -6.66
CA GLY A 101 -27.13 -2.73 -7.81
C GLY A 101 -28.39 -3.59 -7.53
N PHE A 102 -28.54 -4.08 -6.30
CA PHE A 102 -29.61 -4.99 -5.87
C PHE A 102 -30.71 -4.26 -5.09
N ASP A 103 -31.96 -4.72 -5.18
CA ASP A 103 -33.10 -4.10 -4.48
C ASP A 103 -33.08 -4.43 -2.96
N PRO A 104 -32.88 -3.43 -2.08
CA PRO A 104 -32.81 -3.66 -0.63
C PRO A 104 -34.16 -4.07 -0.01
N SER A 105 -35.29 -3.88 -0.70
CA SER A 105 -36.60 -4.33 -0.20
C SER A 105 -36.72 -5.86 -0.20
N ILE A 106 -36.02 -6.56 -1.11
CA ILE A 106 -35.97 -8.03 -1.13
C ILE A 106 -35.20 -8.56 0.09
N TRP A 107 -34.15 -7.85 0.51
CA TRP A 107 -33.47 -8.14 1.79
C TRP A 107 -34.38 -7.95 2.99
N SER A 108 -35.12 -6.83 3.08
CA SER A 108 -36.13 -6.60 4.13
C SER A 108 -37.18 -7.72 4.17
N ALA A 109 -37.65 -8.18 3.00
CA ALA A 109 -38.60 -9.28 2.91
C ALA A 109 -38.01 -10.62 3.39
N ALA A 110 -36.79 -10.96 2.97
CA ALA A 110 -36.08 -12.17 3.40
C ALA A 110 -35.78 -12.17 4.92
N ALA A 111 -35.43 -11.02 5.49
CA ALA A 111 -35.13 -10.86 6.91
C ALA A 111 -36.39 -10.75 7.79
N GLY A 112 -37.51 -10.28 7.22
CA GLY A 112 -38.65 -9.72 7.93
C GLY A 112 -39.48 -10.67 8.81
N SER A 113 -39.31 -11.98 8.69
CA SER A 113 -39.97 -12.97 9.57
C SER A 113 -39.12 -14.22 9.77
N ALA A 114 -39.35 -14.95 10.86
CA ALA A 114 -38.63 -16.20 11.13
C ALA A 114 -38.83 -17.26 10.02
N ALA A 115 -40.01 -17.30 9.40
CA ALA A 115 -40.27 -18.21 8.28
C ALA A 115 -39.53 -17.80 7.00
N ALA A 116 -39.46 -16.49 6.70
CA ALA A 116 -38.69 -15.98 5.56
C ALA A 116 -37.18 -16.23 5.75
N ARG A 117 -36.65 -15.91 6.93
CA ARG A 117 -35.23 -16.14 7.25
C ARG A 117 -34.87 -17.61 7.20
N ALA A 118 -35.67 -18.50 7.79
CA ALA A 118 -35.40 -19.94 7.75
C ALA A 118 -35.25 -20.48 6.32
N LYS A 119 -36.06 -20.01 5.37
CA LYS A 119 -35.93 -20.37 3.96
C LYS A 119 -34.67 -19.78 3.30
N PHE A 120 -34.44 -18.48 3.49
CA PHE A 120 -33.26 -17.81 2.95
C PHE A 120 -31.96 -18.44 3.49
N VAL A 121 -31.86 -18.63 4.81
CA VAL A 121 -30.75 -19.31 5.50
C VAL A 121 -30.51 -20.72 4.95
N ALA A 122 -31.57 -21.49 4.72
CA ALA A 122 -31.44 -22.83 4.11
C ALA A 122 -30.88 -22.76 2.68
N GLY A 123 -31.36 -21.81 1.87
CA GLY A 123 -30.85 -21.58 0.51
C GLY A 123 -29.38 -21.12 0.48
N VAL A 124 -28.98 -20.25 1.40
CA VAL A 124 -27.56 -19.84 1.57
C VAL A 124 -26.71 -21.05 1.97
N ALA A 125 -27.16 -21.86 2.94
CA ALA A 125 -26.43 -23.05 3.38
C ALA A 125 -26.29 -24.10 2.26
N GLU A 126 -27.33 -24.31 1.46
CA GLU A 126 -27.28 -25.17 0.27
C GLU A 126 -26.24 -24.67 -0.75
N TRP A 127 -26.22 -23.37 -1.03
CA TRP A 127 -25.23 -22.76 -1.93
C TRP A 127 -23.80 -22.91 -1.41
N VAL A 128 -23.57 -22.61 -0.14
CA VAL A 128 -22.26 -22.78 0.52
C VAL A 128 -21.79 -24.23 0.48
N ALA A 129 -22.69 -25.19 0.68
CA ALA A 129 -22.36 -26.61 0.56
C ALA A 129 -22.08 -27.03 -0.89
N ARG A 130 -22.90 -26.59 -1.86
CA ARG A 130 -22.83 -27.01 -3.27
C ARG A 130 -21.50 -26.66 -3.94
N VAL A 131 -20.99 -25.44 -3.73
CA VAL A 131 -19.69 -24.99 -4.28
C VAL A 131 -18.55 -25.07 -3.25
N ASP A 132 -18.83 -25.66 -2.09
CA ASP A 132 -17.97 -25.76 -0.92
C ASP A 132 -17.27 -24.42 -0.60
N ALA A 133 -18.06 -23.36 -0.43
CA ALA A 133 -17.56 -22.02 -0.13
C ALA A 133 -16.95 -21.95 1.28
N ASP A 134 -15.87 -21.18 1.45
CA ASP A 134 -15.27 -20.93 2.76
C ASP A 134 -16.14 -20.05 3.65
N GLY A 135 -17.24 -19.49 3.13
CA GLY A 135 -18.18 -18.66 3.86
C GLY A 135 -19.15 -17.91 2.97
N VAL A 136 -19.91 -17.01 3.59
CA VAL A 136 -20.81 -16.06 2.93
C VAL A 136 -20.54 -14.65 3.46
N ASP A 137 -20.69 -13.68 2.57
CA ASP A 137 -20.52 -12.26 2.80
C ASP A 137 -21.84 -11.55 2.48
N LEU A 138 -22.38 -10.80 3.45
CA LEU A 138 -23.66 -10.12 3.33
C LEU A 138 -23.44 -8.68 2.87
N ASP A 139 -23.92 -8.35 1.67
CA ASP A 139 -23.81 -7.00 1.10
C ASP A 139 -25.21 -6.41 0.92
N TRP A 140 -25.78 -5.95 2.03
CA TRP A 140 -27.08 -5.29 2.06
C TRP A 140 -26.86 -3.79 2.10
N GLU A 141 -27.12 -3.13 0.97
CA GLU A 141 -26.96 -1.69 0.77
C GLU A 141 -28.32 -0.96 0.69
N PHE A 142 -28.84 -0.34 1.76
CA PHE A 142 -28.47 -0.47 3.17
C PHE A 142 -29.70 -0.83 4.02
N PRO A 143 -29.55 -1.58 5.12
CA PRO A 143 -30.67 -1.93 5.99
C PRO A 143 -31.30 -0.68 6.62
N GLY A 144 -32.63 -0.61 6.60
CA GLY A 144 -33.38 0.44 7.25
C GLY A 144 -33.44 0.25 8.77
N LYS A 145 -33.90 1.28 9.47
CA LYS A 145 -34.09 1.23 10.94
C LYS A 145 -35.04 0.10 11.39
N SER A 146 -36.02 -0.25 10.54
CA SER A 146 -36.93 -1.40 10.71
C SER A 146 -36.23 -2.75 10.66
N ASP A 147 -35.17 -2.86 9.88
CA ASP A 147 -34.47 -4.11 9.59
C ASP A 147 -33.47 -4.48 10.68
N ARG A 148 -33.06 -3.51 11.51
CA ARG A 148 -31.97 -3.63 12.49
C ARG A 148 -32.02 -4.87 13.37
N ALA A 149 -33.17 -5.18 13.94
CA ALA A 149 -33.32 -6.39 14.77
C ALA A 149 -33.35 -7.67 13.91
N ASN A 150 -34.00 -7.61 12.74
CA ASN A 150 -34.12 -8.74 11.82
C ASN A 150 -32.77 -9.13 11.20
N LEU A 151 -31.87 -8.17 10.95
CA LEU A 151 -30.53 -8.42 10.44
C LEU A 151 -29.64 -9.14 11.48
N VAL A 152 -29.75 -8.81 12.77
CA VAL A 152 -29.05 -9.57 13.84
C VAL A 152 -29.61 -10.99 13.97
N LEU A 153 -30.93 -11.17 13.88
CA LEU A 153 -31.55 -12.50 13.89
C LEU A 153 -31.10 -13.32 12.67
N LEU A 154 -31.09 -12.71 11.48
CA LEU A 154 -30.59 -13.33 10.25
C LEU A 154 -29.12 -13.73 10.36
N ALA A 155 -28.25 -12.84 10.86
CA ALA A 155 -26.84 -13.16 11.07
C ALA A 155 -26.67 -14.31 12.09
N THR A 156 -27.50 -14.36 13.14
CA THR A 156 -27.49 -15.46 14.13
C THR A 156 -27.92 -16.80 13.52
N GLU A 157 -28.99 -16.80 12.73
CA GLU A 157 -29.52 -18.00 12.07
C GLU A 157 -28.56 -18.51 10.97
N LEU A 158 -27.96 -17.60 10.18
CA LEU A 158 -26.89 -17.92 9.24
C LEU A 158 -25.66 -18.49 9.95
N ARG A 159 -25.25 -17.91 11.07
CA ARG A 159 -24.07 -18.36 11.82
C ARG A 159 -24.23 -19.79 12.31
N ALA A 160 -25.41 -20.12 12.84
CA ALA A 160 -25.76 -21.48 13.27
C ALA A 160 -25.81 -22.47 12.08
N ALA A 161 -26.34 -22.06 10.92
CA ALA A 161 -26.38 -22.90 9.73
C ALA A 161 -24.97 -23.20 9.19
N LEU A 162 -24.10 -22.18 9.10
CA LEU A 162 -22.71 -22.33 8.67
C LEU A 162 -21.87 -23.18 9.63
N ASP A 163 -22.13 -23.08 10.94
CA ASP A 163 -21.51 -23.97 11.94
C ASP A 163 -22.02 -25.41 11.83
N SER A 164 -23.30 -25.60 11.47
CA SER A 164 -23.89 -26.93 11.23
C SER A 164 -23.37 -27.61 9.96
N LEU A 165 -22.93 -26.86 8.94
CA LEU A 165 -22.20 -27.40 7.78
C LEU A 165 -20.79 -27.90 8.14
N GLY A 166 -20.30 -27.60 9.35
CA GLY A 166 -18.95 -27.93 9.80
C GLY A 166 -17.85 -27.11 9.10
N PRO A 167 -16.59 -27.30 9.53
CA PRO A 167 -15.45 -26.70 8.86
C PRO A 167 -15.27 -27.29 7.45
N ARG A 168 -14.74 -26.47 6.54
CA ARG A 168 -14.28 -26.91 5.22
C ARG A 168 -12.91 -27.59 5.35
N ASP A 169 -12.72 -28.70 4.66
CA ASP A 169 -11.41 -29.35 4.55
C ASP A 169 -10.47 -28.53 3.64
N ALA A 170 -9.37 -28.06 4.22
CA ALA A 170 -8.36 -27.24 3.55
C ALA A 170 -7.42 -28.05 2.62
N GLY A 171 -7.91 -29.16 2.03
CA GLY A 171 -7.22 -29.87 0.94
C GLY A 171 -5.82 -30.42 1.25
N GLY A 172 -5.51 -30.74 2.50
CA GLY A 172 -4.20 -31.31 2.89
C GLY A 172 -3.11 -30.28 3.22
N GLY A 173 -3.44 -28.99 3.29
CA GLY A 173 -2.54 -27.96 3.82
C GLY A 173 -2.34 -28.06 5.35
N ALA A 174 -1.24 -27.49 5.86
CA ALA A 174 -0.87 -27.52 7.28
C ALA A 174 -1.87 -26.82 8.24
N ALA A 175 -2.85 -26.09 7.71
CA ALA A 175 -3.83 -25.34 8.48
C ALA A 175 -4.96 -26.20 9.10
N GLY A 176 -5.18 -27.43 8.61
CA GLY A 176 -6.30 -28.27 9.03
C GLY A 176 -7.68 -27.72 8.65
N PRO A 177 -8.79 -28.36 9.09
CA PRO A 177 -10.14 -27.93 8.76
C PRO A 177 -10.44 -26.49 9.23
N GLN A 178 -11.01 -25.67 8.35
CA GLN A 178 -11.28 -24.25 8.60
C GLN A 178 -12.76 -23.98 8.81
N ARG A 179 -13.13 -23.31 9.90
CA ARG A 179 -14.51 -22.85 10.14
C ARG A 179 -14.98 -21.97 8.98
N ARG A 180 -16.20 -22.23 8.49
CA ARG A 180 -16.84 -21.41 7.46
C ARG A 180 -17.13 -20.01 8.00
N LEU A 181 -16.84 -18.98 7.22
CA LEU A 181 -16.92 -17.57 7.60
C LEU A 181 -18.31 -16.98 7.36
N LEU A 182 -18.67 -16.00 8.19
CA LEU A 182 -19.82 -15.13 8.00
C LEU A 182 -19.33 -13.68 8.11
N THR A 183 -19.44 -12.92 7.03
CA THR A 183 -18.94 -11.54 6.94
C THR A 183 -20.02 -10.61 6.42
N ALA A 184 -19.77 -9.31 6.46
CA ALA A 184 -20.64 -8.33 5.81
C ALA A 184 -19.83 -7.17 5.25
N ALA A 185 -20.21 -6.70 4.07
CA ALA A 185 -19.88 -5.38 3.58
C ALA A 185 -20.80 -4.36 4.28
N VAL A 186 -20.21 -3.27 4.78
CA VAL A 186 -20.92 -2.26 5.59
C VAL A 186 -20.39 -0.85 5.31
N PRO A 187 -21.26 0.18 5.33
CA PRO A 187 -20.88 1.55 5.02
C PRO A 187 -19.98 2.15 6.10
N VAL A 188 -19.05 3.03 5.70
CA VAL A 188 -18.34 3.91 6.64
C VAL A 188 -19.06 5.25 6.84
N TYR A 189 -19.96 5.64 5.93
CA TYR A 189 -20.78 6.84 6.07
C TYR A 189 -21.87 6.64 7.12
N ALA A 190 -21.90 7.53 8.13
CA ALA A 190 -22.77 7.38 9.30
C ALA A 190 -24.28 7.45 8.98
N GLY A 191 -24.68 8.07 7.86
CA GLY A 191 -26.08 8.15 7.43
C GLY A 191 -26.69 6.79 7.09
N ASP A 192 -25.87 5.86 6.60
CA ASP A 192 -26.32 4.55 6.12
C ASP A 192 -26.31 3.47 7.21
N MET A 193 -25.78 3.80 8.39
CA MET A 193 -25.64 2.87 9.52
C MET A 193 -26.94 2.68 10.33
N ASN A 194 -28.05 3.28 9.91
CA ASN A 194 -29.30 3.32 10.66
C ASN A 194 -29.88 1.92 10.98
N GLY A 195 -29.75 0.96 10.05
CA GLY A 195 -30.15 -0.43 10.24
C GLY A 195 -29.10 -1.33 10.90
N LEU A 196 -27.96 -0.81 11.36
CA LEU A 196 -26.88 -1.64 11.91
C LEU A 196 -26.89 -1.64 13.43
N ASP A 197 -27.09 -2.83 14.01
CA ASP A 197 -26.67 -3.11 15.39
C ASP A 197 -25.27 -3.73 15.37
N LEU A 198 -24.26 -2.86 15.34
CA LEU A 198 -22.85 -3.25 15.26
C LEU A 198 -22.43 -4.22 16.38
N ALA A 199 -22.97 -4.07 17.59
CA ALA A 199 -22.64 -4.94 18.72
C ALA A 199 -23.29 -6.33 18.54
N GLY A 200 -24.57 -6.38 18.16
CA GLY A 200 -25.27 -7.62 17.84
C GLY A 200 -24.63 -8.36 16.66
N LEU A 201 -24.21 -7.64 15.62
CA LEU A 201 -23.53 -8.19 14.46
C LEU A 201 -22.10 -8.66 14.79
N ALA A 202 -21.33 -7.92 15.60
CA ALA A 202 -19.98 -8.32 15.99
C ALA A 202 -19.93 -9.62 16.82
N ALA A 203 -21.05 -10.04 17.41
CA ALA A 203 -21.18 -11.34 18.05
C ALA A 203 -21.32 -12.51 17.05
N GLN A 204 -21.85 -12.26 15.84
CA GLN A 204 -22.15 -13.30 14.84
C GLN A 204 -21.16 -13.32 13.67
N LEU A 205 -20.76 -12.14 13.17
CA LEU A 205 -19.83 -12.00 12.05
C LEU A 205 -18.41 -12.31 12.50
N ASP A 206 -17.63 -12.98 11.65
CA ASP A 206 -16.19 -13.18 11.85
C ASP A 206 -15.43 -11.84 11.67
N TYR A 207 -15.77 -11.05 10.65
CA TYR A 207 -15.29 -9.68 10.44
C TYR A 207 -16.23 -8.85 9.54
N PHE A 208 -15.99 -7.54 9.48
CA PHE A 208 -16.71 -6.54 8.69
C PHE A 208 -15.79 -5.98 7.60
N ASN A 209 -16.21 -6.06 6.34
CA ASN A 209 -15.60 -5.38 5.20
C ASN A 209 -16.13 -3.93 5.17
N ILE A 210 -15.34 -2.97 5.64
CA ILE A 210 -15.75 -1.56 5.74
C ILE A 210 -15.63 -0.90 4.35
N MET A 211 -16.73 -0.49 3.76
CA MET A 211 -16.77 0.23 2.49
C MET A 211 -16.34 1.69 2.71
N SER A 212 -15.02 1.91 2.72
CA SER A 212 -14.36 3.20 2.94
C SER A 212 -14.04 3.94 1.62
N TYR A 213 -15.04 3.99 0.75
CA TYR A 213 -15.08 4.65 -0.55
C TYR A 213 -16.48 5.27 -0.74
N GLU A 214 -16.78 5.89 -1.90
CA GLU A 214 -18.03 6.65 -2.16
C GLU A 214 -18.29 7.88 -1.25
N LEU A 215 -17.30 8.35 -0.47
CA LEU A 215 -17.48 9.46 0.48
C LEU A 215 -17.50 10.86 -0.15
N ALA A 216 -17.39 10.95 -1.47
CA ALA A 216 -17.55 12.18 -2.22
C ALA A 216 -17.83 11.88 -3.69
N ASP A 217 -18.92 12.45 -4.20
CA ASP A 217 -19.39 12.37 -5.58
C ASP A 217 -19.85 13.79 -5.98
N PRO A 218 -19.62 14.26 -7.23
CA PRO A 218 -20.17 15.53 -7.72
C PRO A 218 -21.68 15.71 -7.52
N CYS A 219 -22.46 14.64 -7.38
CA CYS A 219 -23.90 14.63 -7.10
C CYS A 219 -24.28 15.28 -5.77
N TYR A 220 -23.45 15.12 -4.72
CA TYR A 220 -23.88 15.40 -3.35
C TYR A 220 -23.67 16.86 -2.90
N GLY A 221 -23.19 17.73 -3.80
CA GLY A 221 -23.50 19.16 -3.76
C GLY A 221 -22.58 20.06 -2.92
N ASP A 222 -21.42 19.58 -2.47
CA ASP A 222 -20.46 20.38 -1.67
C ASP A 222 -19.84 21.58 -2.43
N GLY A 223 -20.02 21.67 -3.76
CA GLY A 223 -19.50 22.76 -4.59
C GLY A 223 -17.97 22.78 -4.74
N VAL A 224 -17.27 21.80 -4.15
CA VAL A 224 -15.82 21.60 -4.25
C VAL A 224 -15.46 20.17 -4.65
N THR A 225 -14.21 19.97 -5.08
CA THR A 225 -13.64 18.65 -5.33
C THR A 225 -13.58 17.82 -4.05
N GLY A 226 -13.94 16.54 -4.15
CA GLY A 226 -13.91 15.60 -3.03
C GLY A 226 -13.04 14.38 -3.29
N LEU A 227 -12.39 13.88 -2.24
CA LEU A 227 -11.63 12.63 -2.28
C LEU A 227 -12.51 11.51 -1.73
N HIS A 228 -13.07 10.67 -2.60
CA HIS A 228 -14.07 9.65 -2.21
C HIS A 228 -13.55 8.58 -1.23
N THR A 229 -12.23 8.44 -1.11
CA THR A 229 -11.53 7.59 -0.14
C THR A 229 -10.72 8.40 0.89
N GLY A 230 -11.07 9.67 1.11
CA GLY A 230 -10.34 10.63 1.96
C GLY A 230 -10.27 10.18 3.42
N TRP A 231 -9.05 10.00 3.93
CA TRP A 231 -8.80 9.42 5.24
C TRP A 231 -9.42 10.20 6.40
N THR A 232 -9.62 11.52 6.31
CA THR A 232 -10.27 12.27 7.39
C THR A 232 -11.73 11.83 7.55
N GLN A 233 -12.46 11.65 6.45
CA GLN A 233 -13.84 11.16 6.47
C GLN A 233 -13.90 9.69 6.89
N VAL A 234 -13.03 8.83 6.33
CA VAL A 234 -12.92 7.41 6.71
C VAL A 234 -12.62 7.27 8.21
N ALA A 235 -11.67 8.04 8.74
CA ALA A 235 -11.28 8.04 10.14
C ALA A 235 -12.41 8.48 11.09
N ALA A 236 -13.27 9.41 10.65
CA ALA A 236 -14.44 9.86 11.38
C ALA A 236 -15.56 8.81 11.36
N GLY A 237 -15.87 8.23 10.20
CA GLY A 237 -16.87 7.17 10.08
C GLY A 237 -16.49 5.90 10.86
N LEU A 238 -15.20 5.52 10.85
CA LEU A 238 -14.67 4.44 11.68
C LEU A 238 -14.90 4.64 13.20
N ALA A 239 -15.17 5.85 13.69
CA ALA A 239 -15.50 6.08 15.09
C ALA A 239 -16.85 5.46 15.50
N ALA A 240 -17.79 5.29 14.56
CA ALA A 240 -19.06 4.60 14.82
C ALA A 240 -18.86 3.11 15.19
N TYR A 241 -17.75 2.51 14.75
CA TYR A 241 -17.41 1.10 14.98
C TYR A 241 -16.79 0.81 16.36
N GLY A 242 -16.85 1.75 17.31
CA GLY A 242 -16.26 1.58 18.66
C GLY A 242 -16.84 0.44 19.52
N SER A 243 -17.93 -0.19 19.11
CA SER A 243 -18.49 -1.42 19.73
C SER A 243 -17.96 -2.72 19.11
N VAL A 244 -17.22 -2.63 18.01
CA VAL A 244 -16.63 -3.76 17.29
C VAL A 244 -15.15 -3.90 17.65
N PRO A 245 -14.65 -5.10 17.99
CA PRO A 245 -13.22 -5.31 18.20
C PRO A 245 -12.41 -4.90 16.95
N PRO A 246 -11.33 -4.11 17.05
CA PRO A 246 -10.58 -3.65 15.88
C PRO A 246 -10.09 -4.79 14.96
N GLY A 247 -9.68 -5.92 15.54
CA GLY A 247 -9.31 -7.14 14.80
C GLY A 247 -10.46 -7.85 14.08
N LYS A 248 -11.67 -7.28 14.06
CA LYS A 248 -12.80 -7.66 13.19
C LYS A 248 -13.11 -6.62 12.11
N LEU A 249 -12.35 -5.54 12.00
CA LEU A 249 -12.54 -4.51 10.96
C LEU A 249 -11.54 -4.71 9.83
N VAL A 250 -12.02 -4.71 8.59
CA VAL A 250 -11.22 -4.82 7.37
C VAL A 250 -11.45 -3.54 6.54
N LEU A 251 -10.41 -2.77 6.24
CA LEU A 251 -10.55 -1.49 5.53
C LEU A 251 -10.74 -1.71 4.01
N GLY A 252 -11.80 -1.18 3.43
CA GLY A 252 -12.06 -1.22 1.98
C GLY A 252 -11.24 -0.21 1.19
N LEU A 253 -10.71 -0.64 0.05
CA LEU A 253 -9.86 0.11 -0.86
C LEU A 253 -10.51 0.11 -2.25
N GLY A 254 -10.86 1.29 -2.76
CA GLY A 254 -11.43 1.46 -4.10
C GLY A 254 -10.34 1.54 -5.17
N PHE A 255 -10.41 0.70 -6.21
CA PHE A 255 -9.49 0.69 -7.36
C PHE A 255 -9.96 1.60 -8.51
N TYR A 256 -10.67 2.67 -8.17
CA TYR A 256 -11.29 3.63 -9.08
C TYR A 256 -11.24 5.05 -8.46
N GLY A 257 -11.70 6.03 -9.21
CA GLY A 257 -11.84 7.41 -8.76
C GLY A 257 -13.23 7.98 -8.96
N HIS A 258 -13.45 9.19 -8.45
CA HIS A 258 -14.63 10.02 -8.67
C HIS A 258 -14.24 11.34 -9.34
N GLY A 259 -14.90 11.64 -10.46
CA GLY A 259 -14.58 12.73 -11.36
C GLY A 259 -15.41 13.99 -11.13
N PHE A 260 -14.75 15.13 -11.24
CA PHE A 260 -15.29 16.46 -11.02
C PHE A 260 -14.86 17.39 -12.16
N THR A 261 -15.70 18.37 -12.49
CA THR A 261 -15.34 19.44 -13.44
C THR A 261 -15.08 20.73 -12.69
N LEU A 262 -13.83 21.20 -12.67
CA LEU A 262 -13.44 22.47 -12.02
C LEU A 262 -14.19 23.66 -12.63
N VAL A 263 -14.45 24.70 -11.82
CA VAL A 263 -14.92 26.02 -12.28
C VAL A 263 -13.85 26.72 -13.11
N ASP A 264 -12.60 26.65 -12.66
CA ASP A 264 -11.41 27.21 -13.30
C ASP A 264 -10.28 26.18 -13.28
N ALA A 265 -9.66 25.93 -14.44
CA ALA A 265 -8.51 25.03 -14.57
C ALA A 265 -7.26 25.49 -13.79
N GLN A 266 -7.17 26.78 -13.43
CA GLN A 266 -6.09 27.30 -12.59
C GLN A 266 -6.33 27.04 -11.09
N GLN A 267 -7.58 26.78 -10.69
CA GLN A 267 -7.96 26.44 -9.32
C GLN A 267 -8.17 24.93 -9.21
N TRP A 268 -7.06 24.17 -9.21
CA TRP A 268 -7.06 22.71 -9.24
C TRP A 268 -6.64 22.03 -7.92
N ARG A 269 -6.07 22.80 -6.97
CA ARG A 269 -5.59 22.28 -5.68
C ARG A 269 -6.77 21.91 -4.80
N TYR A 270 -6.73 20.71 -4.23
CA TYR A 270 -7.75 20.23 -3.29
C TYR A 270 -7.82 21.11 -2.01
N PRO A 271 -9.02 21.43 -1.50
CA PRO A 271 -10.33 21.39 -2.17
C PRO A 271 -10.49 22.57 -3.15
N ALA A 272 -11.00 22.29 -4.35
CA ALA A 272 -11.08 23.25 -5.45
C ALA A 272 -12.54 23.44 -5.92
N PRO A 273 -12.99 24.64 -6.34
CA PRO A 273 -14.39 24.84 -6.77
C PRO A 273 -14.77 24.04 -8.02
N VAL A 274 -15.94 23.41 -8.02
CA VAL A 274 -16.45 22.57 -9.13
C VAL A 274 -17.78 23.07 -9.68
N LEU A 275 -18.05 22.72 -10.94
CA LEU A 275 -19.39 22.78 -11.52
C LEU A 275 -20.22 21.63 -10.95
N VAL A 276 -21.31 21.96 -10.25
CA VAL A 276 -22.40 21.02 -9.95
C VAL A 276 -23.49 21.26 -10.99
N THR A 277 -23.74 20.28 -11.87
CA THR A 277 -24.77 20.34 -12.91
C THR A 277 -25.51 19.01 -12.97
N ASP A 278 -26.80 19.03 -13.29
CA ASP A 278 -27.61 17.80 -13.42
C ASP A 278 -26.97 16.76 -14.36
N SER A 279 -26.30 17.22 -15.43
CA SER A 279 -25.53 16.38 -16.35
C SER A 279 -24.29 15.72 -15.74
N ALA A 280 -23.63 16.38 -14.78
CA ALA A 280 -22.54 15.77 -14.01
C ALA A 280 -23.08 14.72 -13.04
N CYS A 281 -24.25 14.98 -12.45
CA CYS A 281 -24.90 14.05 -11.53
C CYS A 281 -25.41 12.78 -12.25
N HIS A 282 -26.04 12.92 -13.41
CA HIS A 282 -26.66 11.80 -14.12
C HIS A 282 -25.67 10.80 -14.76
N HIS A 283 -24.37 11.06 -14.74
CA HIS A 283 -23.36 10.27 -15.47
C HIS A 283 -22.20 9.77 -14.60
N GLN A 284 -22.26 9.94 -13.25
CA GLN A 284 -21.28 9.48 -12.23
C GLN A 284 -19.92 9.03 -12.81
N ASP A 285 -19.06 10.01 -13.10
CA ASP A 285 -17.75 9.79 -13.72
C ASP A 285 -16.83 9.04 -12.76
N THR A 286 -16.88 7.71 -12.83
CA THR A 286 -16.25 6.76 -11.91
C THR A 286 -15.15 5.95 -12.60
N PRO A 287 -14.07 6.60 -13.11
CA PRO A 287 -13.07 5.90 -13.91
C PRO A 287 -12.25 4.91 -13.06
N SER A 288 -12.12 3.69 -13.56
CA SER A 288 -11.19 2.70 -13.01
C SER A 288 -9.74 3.20 -13.04
N TYR A 289 -8.89 2.66 -12.16
CA TYR A 289 -7.47 3.01 -12.12
C TYR A 289 -6.79 2.83 -13.49
N LYS A 290 -7.08 1.74 -14.22
CA LYS A 290 -6.55 1.55 -15.57
C LYS A 290 -7.07 2.55 -16.61
N GLN A 291 -8.31 3.03 -16.48
CA GLN A 291 -8.81 4.10 -17.35
C GLN A 291 -8.07 5.41 -17.07
N LEU A 292 -7.79 5.73 -15.80
CA LEU A 292 -6.97 6.89 -15.44
C LEU A 292 -5.54 6.75 -15.99
N LEU A 293 -4.89 5.58 -15.87
CA LEU A 293 -3.57 5.36 -16.46
C LEU A 293 -3.58 5.50 -17.99
N ALA A 294 -4.61 4.97 -18.68
CA ALA A 294 -4.75 5.09 -20.13
C ALA A 294 -5.05 6.53 -20.56
N GLU A 295 -5.88 7.26 -19.81
CA GLU A 295 -6.16 8.68 -20.04
C GLU A 295 -4.87 9.50 -19.90
N LEU A 296 -4.13 9.26 -18.83
CA LEU A 296 -2.89 9.95 -18.48
C LEU A 296 -1.77 9.70 -19.51
N ALA A 297 -1.65 8.46 -20.01
CA ALA A 297 -0.69 8.11 -21.06
C ALA A 297 -1.08 8.57 -22.48
N SER A 298 -2.38 8.82 -22.75
CA SER A 298 -2.88 9.21 -24.09
C SER A 298 -3.12 10.70 -24.25
N GLN A 299 -3.41 11.41 -23.15
CA GLN A 299 -3.85 12.81 -23.15
C GLN A 299 -3.06 13.68 -22.15
N GLY A 300 -2.13 13.10 -21.38
CA GLY A 300 -1.35 13.80 -20.38
C GLY A 300 -2.19 14.26 -19.18
N GLY A 301 -1.60 15.17 -18.39
CA GLY A 301 -2.11 15.66 -17.12
C GLY A 301 -1.04 15.61 -16.02
N SER A 302 -1.48 15.72 -14.78
CA SER A 302 -0.67 15.64 -13.56
C SER A 302 -1.44 14.91 -12.45
N VAL A 303 -0.73 14.34 -11.47
CA VAL A 303 -1.33 13.67 -10.31
C VAL A 303 -0.71 14.22 -9.03
N PHE A 304 -1.52 14.48 -8.02
CA PHE A 304 -1.07 15.03 -6.76
C PHE A 304 -1.50 14.10 -5.63
N VAL A 305 -0.67 13.94 -4.61
CA VAL A 305 -1.02 13.19 -3.39
C VAL A 305 -1.39 14.21 -2.32
N GLU A 306 -2.51 13.97 -1.63
CA GLU A 306 -2.86 14.67 -0.41
C GLU A 306 -2.53 13.77 0.78
N GLU A 307 -1.39 14.01 1.43
CA GLU A 307 -0.84 13.14 2.49
C GLU A 307 -1.75 13.07 3.73
N ALA A 308 -2.47 14.16 4.03
CA ALA A 308 -3.44 14.19 5.11
C ALA A 308 -4.56 13.17 4.86
N GLU A 309 -5.12 13.20 3.65
CA GLU A 309 -6.23 12.36 3.19
C GLU A 309 -5.80 10.98 2.68
N LYS A 310 -4.50 10.72 2.49
CA LYS A 310 -3.95 9.43 2.00
C LYS A 310 -4.70 8.99 0.74
N ALA A 311 -4.90 9.94 -0.16
CA ALA A 311 -5.56 9.79 -1.44
C ALA A 311 -4.85 10.68 -2.46
N ALA A 312 -5.07 10.41 -3.74
CA ALA A 312 -4.50 11.16 -4.83
C ALA A 312 -5.60 11.85 -5.64
N TYR A 313 -5.21 12.83 -6.46
CA TYR A 313 -6.09 13.37 -7.47
C TYR A 313 -5.35 13.65 -8.78
N TYR A 314 -5.99 13.29 -9.89
CA TYR A 314 -5.55 13.55 -11.25
C TYR A 314 -6.16 14.87 -11.74
N VAL A 315 -5.40 15.66 -12.49
CA VAL A 315 -5.83 16.93 -13.08
C VAL A 315 -5.40 17.02 -14.54
N ARG A 316 -6.35 17.35 -15.44
CA ARG A 316 -6.06 17.84 -16.79
C ARG A 316 -7.05 18.93 -17.21
N GLY A 317 -6.56 20.16 -17.30
CA GLY A 317 -7.41 21.31 -17.61
C GLY A 317 -8.50 21.46 -16.54
N ARG A 318 -9.77 21.32 -16.93
CA ARG A 318 -10.91 21.35 -15.99
C ARG A 318 -11.32 19.98 -15.44
N ARG A 319 -10.77 18.87 -15.95
CA ARG A 319 -11.03 17.53 -15.39
C ARG A 319 -10.19 17.33 -14.14
N TRP A 320 -10.84 16.95 -13.05
CA TRP A 320 -10.22 16.62 -11.77
C TRP A 320 -10.80 15.27 -11.34
N VAL A 321 -10.00 14.31 -10.87
CA VAL A 321 -10.50 13.01 -10.41
C VAL A 321 -9.80 12.60 -9.12
N GLY A 322 -10.54 12.40 -8.04
CA GLY A 322 -10.02 11.89 -6.77
C GLY A 322 -9.96 10.37 -6.79
N PHE A 323 -8.83 9.74 -6.47
CA PHE A 323 -8.60 8.30 -6.64
C PHE A 323 -7.44 7.80 -5.74
N ASP A 324 -7.10 6.52 -5.86
CA ASP A 324 -5.97 5.90 -5.16
C ASP A 324 -4.82 5.46 -6.09
N THR A 325 -3.61 5.44 -5.53
CA THR A 325 -2.36 5.02 -6.17
C THR A 325 -1.61 4.03 -5.26
N PRO A 326 -0.58 3.30 -5.73
CA PRO A 326 0.20 2.38 -4.89
C PRO A 326 0.70 3.00 -3.57
N GLU A 327 1.09 4.27 -3.60
CA GLU A 327 1.57 5.03 -2.45
C GLU A 327 0.46 5.29 -1.42
N THR A 328 -0.73 5.69 -1.87
CA THR A 328 -1.84 6.06 -0.98
C THR A 328 -2.54 4.83 -0.40
N LEU A 329 -2.62 3.73 -1.16
CA LEU A 329 -3.05 2.43 -0.64
C LEU A 329 -2.12 1.93 0.48
N TRP A 330 -0.81 2.03 0.29
CA TRP A 330 0.15 1.68 1.35
C TRP A 330 -0.03 2.56 2.59
N MET A 331 -0.19 3.88 2.43
CA MET A 331 -0.49 4.78 3.56
C MET A 331 -1.77 4.38 4.30
N LYS A 332 -2.82 3.95 3.58
CA LYS A 332 -4.08 3.44 4.16
C LYS A 332 -3.90 2.11 4.89
N GLN A 333 -3.15 1.16 4.33
CA GLN A 333 -2.81 -0.09 5.02
C GLN A 333 -2.07 0.16 6.34
N GLN A 334 -1.08 1.06 6.34
CA GLN A 334 -0.35 1.44 7.54
C GLN A 334 -1.28 2.10 8.58
N ALA A 335 -2.20 2.96 8.14
CA ALA A 335 -3.17 3.61 9.02
C ALA A 335 -4.23 2.64 9.58
N ALA A 336 -4.61 1.59 8.83
CA ALA A 336 -5.43 0.49 9.30
C ALA A 336 -4.70 -0.38 10.33
N ALA A 337 -3.44 -0.74 10.06
CA ALA A 337 -2.60 -1.52 10.97
C ALA A 337 -2.34 -0.78 12.30
N GLN A 338 -2.10 0.54 12.25
CA GLN A 338 -1.98 1.39 13.44
C GLN A 338 -3.26 1.44 14.30
N ARG A 339 -4.43 1.18 13.70
CA ARG A 339 -5.72 1.05 14.41
C ARG A 339 -6.00 -0.37 14.91
N GLY A 340 -5.11 -1.33 14.67
CA GLY A 340 -5.31 -2.74 15.02
C GLY A 340 -6.38 -3.44 14.17
N MET A 341 -6.64 -2.93 12.95
CA MET A 341 -7.56 -3.56 12.00
C MET A 341 -7.01 -4.91 11.51
N ALA A 342 -7.89 -5.83 11.13
CA ALA A 342 -7.51 -7.18 10.66
C ALA A 342 -6.69 -7.14 9.35
N GLY A 343 -6.95 -6.14 8.52
CA GLY A 343 -6.27 -5.91 7.25
C GLY A 343 -7.15 -5.09 6.31
N VAL A 344 -7.10 -5.42 5.01
CA VAL A 344 -7.78 -4.65 3.95
C VAL A 344 -8.57 -5.53 2.98
N MET A 345 -9.50 -4.91 2.28
CA MET A 345 -10.35 -5.47 1.25
C MET A 345 -10.31 -4.56 0.02
N ILE A 346 -10.44 -5.11 -1.19
CA ILE A 346 -10.33 -4.38 -2.45
C ILE A 346 -11.63 -4.50 -3.26
N TRP A 347 -12.17 -3.34 -3.67
CA TRP A 347 -13.23 -3.21 -4.67
C TRP A 347 -12.69 -2.48 -5.92
N ASP A 348 -12.47 -3.13 -7.06
CA ASP A 348 -12.47 -4.58 -7.30
C ASP A 348 -11.35 -4.97 -8.29
N VAL A 349 -11.11 -6.27 -8.46
CA VAL A 349 -10.02 -6.81 -9.30
C VAL A 349 -10.03 -6.34 -10.76
N THR A 350 -11.19 -6.00 -11.31
CA THR A 350 -11.35 -5.61 -12.71
C THR A 350 -10.85 -4.19 -12.97
N LEU A 351 -10.68 -3.36 -11.95
CA LEU A 351 -10.41 -1.93 -12.08
C LEU A 351 -8.90 -1.59 -12.09
N ASP A 352 -8.04 -2.52 -11.64
CA ASP A 352 -6.58 -2.39 -11.63
C ASP A 352 -5.96 -2.39 -13.04
N SER A 353 -4.69 -1.99 -13.14
CA SER A 353 -3.89 -2.05 -14.36
C SER A 353 -3.66 -3.48 -14.84
N ALA A 354 -3.34 -3.64 -16.14
CA ALA A 354 -3.06 -4.96 -16.72
C ALA A 354 -1.86 -5.68 -16.05
N ASP A 355 -0.94 -4.91 -15.45
CA ASP A 355 0.17 -5.42 -14.66
C ASP A 355 -0.11 -5.49 -13.15
N GLN A 356 -1.32 -5.18 -12.69
CA GLN A 356 -1.77 -5.32 -11.29
C GLN A 356 -0.99 -4.42 -10.30
N GLN A 357 -0.89 -3.11 -10.60
CA GLN A 357 -0.12 -2.17 -9.78
C GLN A 357 -0.70 -1.96 -8.38
N LEU A 358 -2.03 -1.79 -8.28
CA LEU A 358 -2.66 -1.55 -6.98
C LEU A 358 -2.69 -2.83 -6.13
N LEU A 359 -3.00 -3.98 -6.73
CA LEU A 359 -3.01 -5.27 -6.04
C LEU A 359 -1.62 -5.63 -5.50
N ARG A 360 -0.55 -5.49 -6.30
CA ARG A 360 0.82 -5.73 -5.83
C ARG A 360 1.26 -4.75 -4.74
N ALA A 361 0.81 -3.50 -4.78
CA ALA A 361 1.10 -2.55 -3.71
C ALA A 361 0.49 -3.02 -2.38
N VAL A 362 -0.73 -3.56 -2.42
CA VAL A 362 -1.42 -4.13 -1.27
C VAL A 362 -0.76 -5.42 -0.78
N THR A 363 -0.38 -6.34 -1.67
CA THR A 363 0.12 -7.68 -1.30
C THR A 363 1.62 -7.73 -0.99
N ALA A 364 2.44 -6.79 -1.49
CA ALA A 364 3.88 -6.78 -1.21
C ALA A 364 4.21 -6.41 0.24
N GLY A 365 3.33 -5.67 0.93
CA GLY A 365 3.42 -5.34 2.36
C GLY A 365 4.62 -4.49 2.79
N GLY A 366 5.51 -4.12 1.88
CA GLY A 366 6.48 -3.03 2.05
C GLY A 366 5.97 -1.73 1.41
N PRO A 367 6.60 -0.58 1.69
CA PRO A 367 6.34 0.63 0.91
C PRO A 367 6.61 0.35 -0.58
N PRO A 368 5.77 0.84 -1.51
CA PRO A 368 6.08 0.77 -2.93
C PRO A 368 7.42 1.48 -3.20
N PRO A 369 8.15 1.12 -4.28
CA PRO A 369 9.41 1.78 -4.61
C PRO A 369 9.24 3.30 -4.64
N PRO A 370 10.06 4.07 -3.90
CA PRO A 370 9.92 5.52 -3.86
C PRO A 370 10.02 6.11 -5.26
N ARG A 371 9.07 6.98 -5.62
CA ARG A 371 9.05 7.67 -6.91
C ARG A 371 10.37 8.44 -7.07
N PRO A 372 11.21 8.17 -8.08
CA PRO A 372 12.61 8.61 -8.10
C PRO A 372 12.80 10.09 -8.49
N CYS A 373 11.75 10.79 -8.94
CA CYS A 373 11.73 12.26 -8.97
C CYS A 373 10.86 12.80 -7.82
N GLY A 374 11.31 13.90 -7.21
CA GLY A 374 10.91 14.32 -5.87
C GLY A 374 9.39 14.41 -5.64
N SER A 375 8.91 13.67 -4.64
CA SER A 375 7.57 13.76 -4.03
C SER A 375 6.39 13.83 -5.02
N GLY A 376 6.37 12.92 -5.99
CA GLY A 376 5.18 12.64 -6.80
C GLY A 376 5.01 13.46 -8.08
N TRP A 377 3.88 13.20 -8.74
CA TRP A 377 3.48 13.56 -10.11
C TRP A 377 3.17 15.06 -10.35
N GLY A 378 3.94 15.92 -9.70
CA GLY A 378 3.83 17.38 -9.72
C GLY A 378 4.92 18.07 -8.89
N GLY A 379 5.92 17.33 -8.41
CA GLY A 379 7.14 17.91 -7.86
C GLY A 379 7.92 18.70 -8.90
N ASN A 380 9.10 19.19 -8.54
CA ASN A 380 9.98 20.00 -9.40
C ASN A 380 10.58 19.25 -10.62
N GLY A 381 10.01 18.10 -11.00
CA GLY A 381 10.47 17.23 -12.07
C GLY A 381 11.90 16.71 -11.92
N THR A 382 12.53 16.87 -10.75
CA THR A 382 13.96 16.62 -10.60
C THR A 382 14.20 15.21 -10.08
N CYS A 383 14.91 14.40 -10.87
CA CYS A 383 15.35 13.06 -10.49
C CYS A 383 16.40 13.12 -9.37
N VAL A 384 16.12 12.42 -8.27
CA VAL A 384 17.00 12.37 -7.09
C VAL A 384 18.11 11.34 -7.36
N GLY A 385 19.38 11.76 -7.23
CA GLY A 385 20.55 10.88 -7.41
C GLY A 385 21.11 10.76 -8.83
N VAL A 386 20.65 11.62 -9.76
CA VAL A 386 21.20 11.88 -11.12
C VAL A 386 22.20 10.87 -11.71
N SER A 387 21.68 9.91 -12.47
CA SER A 387 22.39 9.50 -13.69
C SER A 387 22.25 10.64 -14.70
N ALA A 388 23.35 11.17 -15.22
CA ALA A 388 23.29 12.29 -16.16
C ALA A 388 22.47 11.92 -17.41
N GLY A 389 21.38 12.64 -17.67
CA GLY A 389 20.55 12.47 -18.87
C GLY A 389 19.13 11.92 -18.67
N GLN A 390 18.73 11.60 -17.44
CA GLN A 390 17.37 11.14 -17.13
C GLN A 390 16.36 12.29 -17.03
N CYS A 391 15.16 12.06 -17.56
CA CYS A 391 13.99 12.89 -17.27
C CYS A 391 12.99 12.14 -16.37
N CYS A 392 12.37 12.89 -15.48
CA CYS A 392 11.10 12.56 -14.85
C CYS A 392 10.03 12.59 -15.96
N GLY A 393 9.75 11.42 -16.53
CA GLY A 393 8.68 11.27 -17.51
C GLY A 393 7.33 11.55 -16.84
N GLU A 394 6.28 11.69 -17.65
CA GLU A 394 4.90 11.91 -17.20
C GLU A 394 4.60 11.02 -16.01
N MET A 395 4.94 9.72 -16.11
CA MET A 395 4.68 8.68 -15.10
C MET A 395 5.24 8.90 -13.67
N GLY A 396 5.93 10.02 -13.38
CA GLY A 396 6.55 10.27 -12.07
C GLY A 396 7.77 9.39 -11.79
N TYR A 397 8.31 8.77 -12.84
CA TYR A 397 9.50 7.92 -12.81
C TYR A 397 10.61 8.52 -13.69
N CYS A 398 11.85 8.30 -13.26
CA CYS A 398 13.05 8.74 -13.95
C CYS A 398 13.47 7.68 -14.96
N GLY A 399 13.66 8.09 -16.21
CA GLY A 399 14.00 7.18 -17.30
C GLY A 399 14.82 7.82 -18.41
N LEU A 400 15.23 6.96 -19.35
CA LEU A 400 15.94 7.30 -20.60
C LEU A 400 15.14 6.75 -21.79
N GLY A 401 15.37 7.31 -22.98
CA GLY A 401 14.67 6.91 -24.21
C GLY A 401 13.25 7.47 -24.34
N ASP A 402 12.62 7.25 -25.50
CA ASP A 402 11.42 7.97 -25.93
C ASP A 402 10.23 7.88 -24.95
N ALA A 403 10.11 6.78 -24.20
CA ALA A 403 9.06 6.58 -23.19
C ALA A 403 9.17 7.50 -21.96
N ALA A 404 10.35 8.08 -21.69
CA ALA A 404 10.59 9.04 -20.60
C ALA A 404 11.09 10.41 -21.09
N CYS A 405 11.74 10.43 -22.25
CA CYS A 405 12.39 11.60 -22.84
C CYS A 405 11.79 12.09 -24.17
N GLY A 406 10.65 11.52 -24.59
CA GLY A 406 9.81 12.08 -25.64
C GLY A 406 8.95 13.24 -25.13
N ALA A 407 7.77 13.43 -25.75
CA ALA A 407 6.85 14.52 -25.42
C ALA A 407 6.36 14.53 -23.95
N GLY A 408 6.45 13.39 -23.25
CA GLY A 408 6.07 13.23 -21.85
C GLY A 408 7.12 13.69 -20.84
N CYS A 409 8.25 14.30 -21.21
CA CYS A 409 9.23 14.78 -20.23
C CYS A 409 8.67 15.94 -19.38
N ARG A 410 8.66 15.79 -18.05
CA ARG A 410 8.15 16.80 -17.09
C ARG A 410 9.24 17.50 -16.28
N GLY A 411 10.48 16.99 -16.29
CA GLY A 411 11.65 17.71 -15.77
C GLY A 411 12.91 16.85 -15.69
N GLY A 412 14.06 17.50 -15.58
CA GLY A 412 15.37 16.83 -15.69
C GLY A 412 15.92 16.86 -17.13
N PRO A 413 17.25 16.78 -17.31
CA PRO A 413 17.87 16.91 -18.62
C PRO A 413 17.75 15.61 -19.41
N CYS A 414 17.03 15.60 -20.53
CA CYS A 414 17.09 14.48 -21.49
C CYS A 414 18.40 14.50 -22.28
N ALA A 415 19.34 13.62 -21.94
CA ALA A 415 20.47 13.35 -22.82
C ALA A 415 19.97 12.49 -24.00
N GLY A 416 19.95 13.09 -25.19
CA GLY A 416 19.23 12.56 -26.34
C GLY A 416 19.71 11.17 -26.79
N VAL A 417 18.74 10.37 -27.24
CA VAL A 417 18.97 9.11 -27.95
C VAL A 417 19.90 9.40 -29.14
N GLY A 418 21.11 8.81 -29.12
CA GLY A 418 22.07 8.92 -30.22
C GLY A 418 23.40 9.61 -29.89
N GLN A 419 23.61 10.15 -28.69
CA GLN A 419 24.96 10.49 -28.22
C GLN A 419 25.55 9.32 -27.40
N SER A 420 26.78 8.93 -27.72
CA SER A 420 27.51 7.92 -26.94
C SER A 420 27.62 8.36 -25.48
N PRO A 421 27.46 7.45 -24.51
CA PRO A 421 27.58 7.81 -23.10
C PRO A 421 28.95 8.43 -22.83
N PRO A 422 29.05 9.42 -21.92
CA PRO A 422 30.35 9.89 -21.46
C PRO A 422 31.14 8.68 -20.94
N PRO A 423 32.43 8.54 -21.30
CA PRO A 423 33.18 7.33 -20.97
C PRO A 423 33.21 7.13 -19.44
N PRO A 424 33.04 5.89 -18.95
CA PRO A 424 33.00 5.63 -17.51
C PRO A 424 34.29 6.12 -16.83
N PRO A 425 34.23 6.54 -15.56
CA PRO A 425 35.41 6.95 -14.81
C PRO A 425 36.44 5.81 -14.80
N ARG A 426 37.70 6.13 -15.10
CA ARG A 426 38.78 5.13 -15.23
C ARG A 426 39.22 4.62 -13.85
N GLY A 427 38.55 3.59 -13.34
CA GLY A 427 39.07 2.72 -12.28
C GLY A 427 39.72 1.45 -12.87
N PRO A 428 40.83 0.93 -12.29
CA PRO A 428 41.38 -0.35 -12.71
C PRO A 428 40.43 -1.50 -12.30
N LEU A 429 40.12 -2.37 -13.26
CA LEU A 429 39.37 -3.61 -13.03
C LEU A 429 40.27 -4.66 -12.38
N CYS A 430 39.76 -5.46 -11.44
CA CYS A 430 40.50 -6.65 -10.99
C CYS A 430 40.69 -7.63 -12.17
N GLY A 431 41.73 -8.46 -12.10
CA GLY A 431 41.97 -9.49 -13.11
C GLY A 431 42.57 -9.03 -14.43
N GLY A 432 43.13 -7.82 -14.50
CA GLY A 432 43.67 -7.28 -15.76
C GLY A 432 42.59 -7.05 -16.84
N GLY A 433 41.37 -6.70 -16.42
CA GLY A 433 40.23 -6.50 -17.32
C GLY A 433 39.36 -7.75 -17.54
N LYS A 434 39.57 -8.83 -16.77
CA LYS A 434 38.72 -10.04 -16.80
C LYS A 434 37.84 -10.14 -15.55
N ILE A 435 36.53 -10.06 -15.78
CA ILE A 435 35.48 -10.26 -14.78
C ILE A 435 35.67 -11.62 -14.08
N ASN A 436 35.44 -11.67 -12.75
CA ASN A 436 35.49 -12.86 -11.89
C ASN A 436 36.83 -13.59 -11.71
N SER A 437 37.96 -12.87 -11.64
CA SER A 437 39.27 -13.47 -11.26
C SER A 437 39.85 -12.99 -9.91
N GLY A 438 39.11 -12.18 -9.16
CA GLY A 438 39.25 -12.04 -7.70
C GLY A 438 40.43 -11.25 -7.13
N GLN A 439 41.37 -10.74 -7.96
CA GLN A 439 42.56 -10.04 -7.45
C GLN A 439 42.85 -8.70 -8.14
N CYS A 440 43.18 -7.69 -7.33
CA CYS A 440 43.59 -6.36 -7.74
C CYS A 440 45.10 -6.27 -7.97
N ALA A 441 45.52 -5.35 -8.86
CA ALA A 441 46.94 -5.15 -9.17
C ALA A 441 47.74 -4.58 -7.98
N ASN A 442 47.08 -3.84 -7.09
CA ASN A 442 47.63 -3.38 -5.82
C ASN A 442 47.11 -4.28 -4.68
N SER A 443 48.03 -4.89 -3.93
CA SER A 443 47.71 -5.83 -2.84
C SER A 443 47.02 -5.20 -1.63
N LYS A 444 46.88 -3.87 -1.59
CA LYS A 444 46.15 -3.12 -0.55
C LYS A 444 44.69 -2.79 -0.93
N GLU A 445 44.26 -3.17 -2.13
CA GLU A 445 42.89 -2.96 -2.65
C GLU A 445 42.04 -4.22 -2.52
N CYS A 446 40.73 -4.05 -2.38
CA CYS A 446 39.74 -5.12 -2.39
C CYS A 446 39.07 -5.22 -3.77
N CYS A 447 38.89 -6.43 -4.29
CA CYS A 447 38.12 -6.70 -5.51
C CYS A 447 36.64 -6.93 -5.16
N SER A 448 35.75 -6.07 -5.63
CA SER A 448 34.31 -6.18 -5.40
C SER A 448 33.66 -7.26 -6.27
N GLN A 449 32.46 -7.73 -5.88
CA GLN A 449 31.64 -8.64 -6.70
C GLN A 449 31.29 -8.11 -8.10
N TYR A 450 31.50 -6.82 -8.37
CA TYR A 450 31.28 -6.17 -9.65
C TYR A 450 32.58 -5.96 -10.47
N GLY A 451 33.75 -6.40 -9.96
CA GLY A 451 35.01 -6.41 -10.71
C GLY A 451 35.91 -5.18 -10.57
N TYR A 452 35.73 -4.36 -9.52
CA TYR A 452 36.47 -3.11 -9.31
C TYR A 452 37.38 -3.14 -8.08
N CYS A 453 38.47 -2.36 -8.13
CA CYS A 453 39.51 -2.28 -7.09
C CYS A 453 39.55 -0.91 -6.38
N ALA A 454 39.53 -0.90 -5.04
CA ALA A 454 39.73 0.32 -4.24
C ALA A 454 40.13 0.05 -2.77
N ILE A 455 40.40 1.13 -2.00
CA ILE A 455 40.78 1.12 -0.57
C ILE A 455 39.90 2.13 0.20
N GLY A 456 39.36 1.74 1.36
CA GLY A 456 38.72 2.65 2.32
C GLY A 456 37.42 3.30 1.83
N ILE A 457 37.06 4.46 2.39
CA ILE A 457 35.81 5.23 2.13
C ILE A 457 35.84 5.93 0.75
N ALA A 458 36.61 5.42 -0.21
CA ALA A 458 36.81 6.08 -1.49
C ALA A 458 35.66 5.83 -2.49
N CYS A 459 35.29 6.92 -3.18
CA CYS A 459 34.41 7.03 -4.36
C CYS A 459 32.89 6.85 -4.13
N PHE A 460 32.17 7.81 -3.55
CA PHE A 460 30.69 7.79 -3.69
C PHE A 460 30.30 7.87 -5.17
N PHE A 461 29.20 7.22 -5.56
CA PHE A 461 28.92 6.77 -6.94
C PHE A 461 29.83 5.61 -7.44
N GLY A 462 30.42 4.86 -6.50
CA GLY A 462 31.18 3.61 -6.73
C GLY A 462 31.83 3.06 -5.44
N ILE A 463 31.20 3.21 -4.26
CA ILE A 463 31.94 3.30 -3.00
C ILE A 463 32.29 1.95 -2.38
N CYS A 464 33.50 1.89 -1.82
CA CYS A 464 33.83 0.89 -0.81
C CYS A 464 33.41 1.39 0.58
N GLY A 465 32.65 0.56 1.30
CA GLY A 465 32.17 0.84 2.65
C GLY A 465 32.71 -0.15 3.68
N THR A 466 32.61 0.18 4.96
CA THR A 466 33.00 -0.69 6.09
C THR A 466 31.87 -1.59 6.60
N THR A 467 30.75 -1.70 5.86
CA THR A 467 29.63 -2.58 6.25
C THR A 467 29.95 -4.05 5.97
N ILE A 468 29.23 -4.96 6.63
CA ILE A 468 29.45 -6.42 6.51
C ILE A 468 29.20 -6.96 5.09
N ASP A 469 28.45 -6.21 4.28
CA ASP A 469 28.19 -6.51 2.86
C ASP A 469 29.40 -6.25 1.96
N HIS A 470 30.39 -5.46 2.45
CA HIS A 470 31.56 -5.01 1.69
C HIS A 470 32.88 -5.48 2.31
N CYS A 471 32.99 -5.47 3.64
CA CYS A 471 34.04 -6.15 4.39
C CYS A 471 33.43 -7.29 5.23
N GLY A 472 33.42 -8.48 4.65
CA GLY A 472 32.71 -9.65 5.15
C GLY A 472 32.40 -10.60 4.00
N ASN A 473 31.17 -11.11 3.94
CA ASN A 473 30.74 -12.11 2.95
C ASN A 473 30.81 -11.64 1.49
N GLY A 474 30.89 -10.33 1.22
CA GLY A 474 30.99 -9.76 -0.13
C GLY A 474 32.43 -9.65 -0.69
N CYS A 475 33.47 -9.93 0.10
CA CYS A 475 34.86 -9.82 -0.35
C CYS A 475 35.26 -11.04 -1.20
N GLN A 476 35.61 -10.81 -2.48
CA GLN A 476 36.13 -11.86 -3.37
C GLN A 476 37.67 -12.01 -3.28
N GLY A 477 38.37 -11.01 -2.74
CA GLY A 477 39.80 -11.04 -2.47
C GLY A 477 40.42 -9.66 -2.19
N GLY A 478 41.36 -9.58 -1.25
CA GLY A 478 42.07 -8.36 -0.86
C GLY A 478 42.17 -8.17 0.66
N ALA A 479 42.72 -7.02 1.10
CA ALA A 479 42.86 -6.68 2.52
C ALA A 479 41.80 -5.66 2.98
N CYS A 480 40.90 -6.06 3.88
CA CYS A 480 39.94 -5.16 4.52
C CYS A 480 40.56 -4.48 5.75
N LEU A 481 40.34 -3.16 5.89
CA LEU A 481 40.77 -2.36 7.04
C LEU A 481 39.55 -1.74 7.73
N THR A 482 39.29 -2.14 8.98
CA THR A 482 38.21 -1.62 9.81
C THR A 482 38.64 -0.37 10.59
N MET A 483 37.79 0.65 10.63
CA MET A 483 38.00 1.86 11.44
C MET A 483 37.72 1.59 12.94
N PRO A 484 38.44 2.23 13.88
CA PRO A 484 38.05 2.25 15.29
C PRO A 484 36.73 3.05 15.50
N PRO A 485 35.92 2.72 16.51
CA PRO A 485 34.72 3.49 16.85
C PRO A 485 35.08 4.87 17.45
N PRO A 486 34.15 5.85 17.40
CA PRO A 486 34.32 7.14 18.07
C PRO A 486 34.41 6.99 19.60
N PRO A 487 35.02 7.96 20.32
CA PRO A 487 35.02 7.99 21.78
C PRO A 487 33.60 7.96 22.38
N PRO A 488 33.39 7.34 23.57
CA PRO A 488 32.06 7.26 24.17
C PRO A 488 31.51 8.63 24.56
N GLY A 489 30.26 8.92 24.17
CA GLY A 489 29.51 10.10 24.60
C GLY A 489 29.37 11.23 23.58
N ASP A 490 29.88 11.06 22.35
CA ASP A 490 29.89 12.12 21.34
C ASP A 490 28.90 11.92 20.17
N SER A 491 28.66 13.02 19.45
CA SER A 491 27.76 13.22 18.31
C SER A 491 28.18 12.49 17.01
N GLY A 492 29.39 11.93 16.96
CA GLY A 492 29.93 11.22 15.80
C GLY A 492 30.43 12.12 14.66
N VAL A 493 30.46 13.45 14.85
CA VAL A 493 30.88 14.41 13.84
C VAL A 493 32.40 14.34 13.62
N MET A 494 32.83 14.12 12.38
CA MET A 494 34.24 14.09 11.99
C MET A 494 34.78 15.48 11.66
N CYS A 495 36.06 15.72 11.94
CA CYS A 495 36.75 16.91 11.44
C CYS A 495 37.09 16.83 9.94
N GLY A 496 37.35 17.99 9.35
CA GLY A 496 38.04 18.13 8.08
C GLY A 496 37.25 17.65 6.88
N ASP A 497 35.95 17.97 6.84
CA ASP A 497 34.99 17.58 5.80
C ASP A 497 34.83 16.05 5.66
N GLY A 498 34.95 15.32 6.78
CA GLY A 498 34.87 13.85 6.83
C GLY A 498 36.23 13.14 6.68
N HIS A 499 37.34 13.88 6.71
CA HIS A 499 38.69 13.33 6.59
C HIS A 499 39.46 13.33 7.92
N ILE A 500 39.87 12.14 8.35
CA ILE A 500 40.70 11.91 9.55
C ILE A 500 41.95 12.80 9.51
N ASN A 501 42.27 13.46 10.64
CA ASN A 501 43.47 14.27 10.86
C ASN A 501 43.63 15.55 10.01
N ASN A 502 42.58 16.02 9.31
CA ASN A 502 42.61 17.29 8.57
C ASN A 502 42.31 18.54 9.46
N GLY A 503 42.24 18.39 10.78
CA GLY A 503 42.52 19.46 11.76
C GLY A 503 41.54 20.64 11.85
N ARG A 504 40.37 20.58 11.22
CA ARG A 504 39.32 21.63 11.31
C ARG A 504 37.97 21.06 11.70
N CYS A 505 37.31 21.69 12.67
CA CYS A 505 35.93 21.37 13.03
C CYS A 505 34.94 22.39 12.46
N MET A 506 33.70 21.95 12.28
CA MET A 506 32.61 22.78 11.75
C MET A 506 32.32 23.95 12.71
N PHE A 507 32.34 23.71 14.02
CA PHE A 507 32.18 24.75 15.02
C PHE A 507 33.54 25.21 15.55
N SER A 508 33.74 26.53 15.58
CA SER A 508 35.02 27.17 15.93
C SER A 508 35.44 27.03 17.40
N LYS A 509 34.65 26.32 18.23
CA LYS A 509 34.92 26.03 19.64
C LYS A 509 35.36 24.59 19.89
N GLU A 510 35.33 23.73 18.87
CA GLU A 510 35.70 22.32 18.97
C GLU A 510 37.18 22.10 18.61
N CYS A 511 37.76 20.99 19.10
CA CYS A 511 38.99 20.44 18.56
C CYS A 511 38.77 19.12 17.83
N CYS A 512 39.48 18.98 16.72
CA CYS A 512 39.72 17.73 16.00
C CYS A 512 40.70 16.86 16.80
N SER A 513 40.23 15.75 17.36
CA SER A 513 41.08 14.78 18.05
C SER A 513 41.97 14.01 17.09
N GLN A 514 42.98 13.33 17.64
CA GLN A 514 43.89 12.43 16.90
C GLN A 514 43.20 11.25 16.19
N TYR A 515 41.92 11.02 16.47
CA TYR A 515 41.09 9.99 15.85
C TYR A 515 40.19 10.54 14.73
N GLY A 516 40.24 11.84 14.44
CA GLY A 516 39.46 12.46 13.36
C GLY A 516 38.05 12.91 13.74
N TYR A 517 37.74 13.05 15.03
CA TYR A 517 36.43 13.49 15.53
C TYR A 517 36.48 14.89 16.13
N CYS A 518 35.39 15.63 16.01
CA CYS A 518 35.20 16.95 16.62
C CYS A 518 34.50 16.83 17.96
N GLY A 519 35.07 17.49 18.97
CA GLY A 519 34.45 17.59 20.29
C GLY A 519 35.04 18.71 21.13
N THR A 520 34.40 18.98 22.27
CA THR A 520 34.83 19.95 23.29
C THR A 520 35.25 19.31 24.61
N THR A 521 35.18 17.97 24.71
CA THR A 521 35.53 17.21 25.91
C THR A 521 37.03 17.09 26.11
N ASP A 522 37.48 16.72 27.31
CA ASP A 522 38.89 16.52 27.62
C ASP A 522 39.55 15.43 26.75
N GLU A 523 38.80 14.41 26.29
CA GLU A 523 39.31 13.41 25.33
C GLU A 523 39.67 14.01 23.96
N HIS A 524 39.01 15.11 23.57
CA HIS A 524 39.27 15.85 22.33
C HIS A 524 40.28 16.98 22.54
N CYS A 525 40.26 17.62 23.71
CA CYS A 525 40.95 18.87 24.01
C CYS A 525 42.26 18.72 24.82
N GLY A 526 42.59 17.51 25.28
CA GLY A 526 43.89 17.17 25.88
C GLY A 526 45.03 17.07 24.86
N GLU A 527 46.04 16.24 25.15
CA GLU A 527 47.23 16.08 24.29
C GLU A 527 46.92 15.60 22.85
N GLY A 528 45.75 14.99 22.65
CA GLY A 528 45.28 14.50 21.36
C GLY A 528 44.80 15.57 20.36
N CYS A 529 44.64 16.83 20.77
CA CYS A 529 44.11 17.90 19.93
C CYS A 529 45.02 18.21 18.72
N LYS A 530 44.54 17.97 17.48
CA LYS A 530 45.28 18.16 16.21
C LYS A 530 44.98 19.48 15.49
N GLY A 531 43.85 20.13 15.80
CA GLY A 531 43.51 21.44 15.23
C GLY A 531 42.07 21.86 15.54
N GLY A 532 41.81 23.15 15.55
CA GLY A 532 40.61 23.73 16.18
C GLY A 532 40.95 24.39 17.52
N ALA A 533 39.94 24.74 18.31
CA ALA A 533 40.08 25.61 19.47
C ALA A 533 40.17 24.84 20.80
N CYS A 534 41.29 24.15 21.05
CA CYS A 534 41.64 23.71 22.41
C CYS A 534 43.15 23.77 22.70
N LYS A 535 43.65 24.97 23.03
CA LYS A 535 44.72 25.29 24.01
C LYS A 535 44.42 26.69 24.56
N GLN A 536 44.55 26.99 25.85
CA GLN A 536 45.59 26.56 26.77
C GLN A 536 45.05 26.03 28.11
N ALA A 537 45.62 24.91 28.57
CA ALA A 537 46.02 24.82 29.96
C ALA A 537 47.39 25.50 30.08
N ALA A 538 47.48 26.62 30.80
CA ALA A 538 48.72 27.32 31.08
C ALA A 538 48.66 27.95 32.49
N GLY A 539 49.02 27.19 33.53
CA GLY A 539 48.91 27.73 34.89
C GLY A 539 49.21 26.82 36.09
N ARG A 540 50.35 26.11 36.08
CA ARG A 540 50.97 25.39 37.22
C ARG A 540 50.31 24.09 37.71
#